data_AF-A0A821NLH2-F1
#
_entry.id   AF-A0A821NLH2-F1
#
_cell.length_a   1.000
_cell.length_b   1.000
_cell.length_c   1.000
_cell.angle_alpha   90.00
_cell.angle_beta   90.00
_cell.angle_gamma   90.00
#
_symmetry.space_group_name_H-M   'P 1'
#
loop_
_entity.id
_entity.type
_entity.pdbx_description
1 polymer ?
#
loop_
_entity_poly.entity_id
_entity_poly.type
_entity_poly.pdbx_seq_one_letter_code
_entity_poly.pdbx_strand_id
1 'polypeptide(L)'
;MLSYMKLRPITTYGYQVLFHTRAWRPLHMVEFGFHSESSSINRIRSTSTRNLSDYEYVQQDKLKEGVPKYQNNEYQLDESVRKSQGEYQSIAEMTLRILFLTNAHNSMSQAAYLMLKGMGHTVMIELALSSEQMEQVATELKPDFIICPFLTKVVPESLYTKFKTLIVHPGIVGDRGMHSIDWALLEQKAEWGVTVVEAAKEMDAGPIYGTQNFPLDTLLPAELTKSKIYRNHAVPAALKAIHQAITNIVKQVQPIPLDYSNPAVKGTLKPTMKHSDCSINWECDDAKTVVRKISARDSNPGLR
;
A
#
# COMPACT_ATOMS: atom_id res chain seq x y z
N MET A 1 6.96 -59.79 15.14
CA MET A 1 6.92 -58.98 16.38
C MET A 1 8.21 -58.16 16.41
N LEU A 2 8.11 -56.85 16.67
CA LEU A 2 9.09 -55.76 16.48
C LEU A 2 9.11 -55.12 15.08
N SER A 3 8.47 -53.95 14.99
CA SER A 3 8.62 -52.98 13.91
C SER A 3 9.09 -51.66 14.53
N TYR A 4 10.27 -51.20 14.12
CA TYR A 4 10.78 -49.86 14.43
C TYR A 4 10.35 -48.91 13.32
N MET A 5 9.55 -47.89 13.68
CA MET A 5 9.18 -46.82 12.77
C MET A 5 10.04 -45.59 13.08
N LYS A 6 10.83 -45.15 12.09
CA LYS A 6 11.71 -43.98 12.13
C LYS A 6 10.90 -42.69 12.24
N LEU A 7 11.18 -41.86 13.25
CA LEU A 7 10.79 -40.45 13.27
C LEU A 7 11.76 -39.63 12.39
N ARG A 8 11.22 -38.84 11.46
CA ARG A 8 11.97 -37.81 10.73
C ARG A 8 11.82 -36.46 11.45
N PRO A 9 12.87 -35.63 11.55
CA PRO A 9 12.73 -34.25 12.00
C PRO A 9 12.03 -33.40 10.93
N ILE A 10 11.07 -32.59 11.38
CA ILE A 10 10.46 -31.50 10.60
C ILE A 10 11.44 -30.33 10.64
N THR A 11 12.05 -29.98 9.50
CA THR A 11 12.82 -28.75 9.35
C THR A 11 11.88 -27.58 9.06
N THR A 12 11.55 -26.80 10.08
CA THR A 12 11.00 -25.44 9.93
C THR A 12 12.15 -24.45 9.86
N TYR A 13 12.39 -23.87 8.67
CA TYR A 13 13.16 -22.62 8.54
C TYR A 13 12.18 -21.45 8.63
N GLY A 14 12.12 -20.80 9.78
CA GLY A 14 11.49 -19.50 9.97
C GLY A 14 12.57 -18.44 10.17
N TYR A 15 12.56 -17.39 9.35
CA TYR A 15 13.42 -16.23 9.58
C TYR A 15 12.80 -15.35 10.66
N GLN A 16 13.42 -15.30 11.84
CA GLN A 16 13.23 -14.23 12.82
C GLN A 16 14.06 -13.02 12.39
N VAL A 17 13.40 -11.93 12.02
CA VAL A 17 14.03 -10.60 11.97
C VAL A 17 14.10 -10.10 13.41
N LEU A 18 15.29 -10.19 14.02
CA LEU A 18 15.61 -9.60 15.32
C LEU A 18 15.65 -8.06 15.19
N PHE A 19 14.60 -7.40 15.65
CA PHE A 19 14.70 -5.98 16.02
C PHE A 19 15.43 -5.90 17.37
N HIS A 20 16.65 -5.36 17.37
CA HIS A 20 17.29 -4.92 18.60
C HIS A 20 16.54 -3.69 19.14
N THR A 21 15.64 -3.90 20.10
CA THR A 21 15.21 -2.84 21.00
C THR A 21 16.23 -2.73 22.13
N ARG A 22 16.85 -1.55 22.27
CA ARG A 22 17.68 -1.25 23.43
C ARG A 22 16.78 -1.24 24.67
N ALA A 23 16.99 -2.21 25.55
CA ALA A 23 16.38 -2.28 26.86
C ALA A 23 16.78 -1.05 27.69
N TRP A 24 15.78 -0.30 28.17
CA TRP A 24 15.94 0.63 29.28
C TRP A 24 16.05 -0.19 30.58
N ARG A 25 17.15 -0.02 31.32
CA ARG A 25 17.28 -0.49 32.70
C ARG A 25 16.53 0.46 33.63
N PRO A 26 15.83 -0.02 34.67
CA PRO A 26 15.31 0.85 35.73
C PRO A 26 16.44 1.23 36.68
N LEU A 27 16.64 2.53 36.88
CA LEU A 27 17.44 3.07 37.99
C LEU A 27 16.52 3.39 39.16
N HIS A 28 16.77 2.69 40.26
CA HIS A 28 16.60 3.06 41.67
C HIS A 28 15.44 3.97 42.08
N MET A 29 14.57 3.35 42.87
CA MET A 29 13.75 3.90 43.94
C MET A 29 14.53 4.92 44.80
N VAL A 30 14.01 6.15 44.87
CA VAL A 30 14.27 7.09 45.98
C VAL A 30 12.92 7.66 46.37
N GLU A 31 12.45 7.31 47.57
CA GLU A 31 11.33 7.98 48.23
C GLU A 31 11.75 9.40 48.64
N PHE A 32 10.90 10.39 48.37
CA PHE A 32 10.70 11.52 49.26
C PHE A 32 9.23 11.93 49.18
N GLY A 33 8.59 12.01 50.35
CA GLY A 33 7.17 12.27 50.49
C GLY A 33 6.79 13.75 50.60
N PHE A 34 5.47 13.90 50.74
CA PHE A 34 4.68 14.99 51.31
C PHE A 34 4.26 16.22 50.45
N HIS A 35 2.93 16.26 50.27
CA HIS A 35 1.97 17.36 50.46
C HIS A 35 1.57 18.31 49.32
N SER A 36 0.24 18.24 49.05
CA SER A 36 -0.78 19.25 48.72
C SER A 36 -0.36 20.69 48.38
N GLU A 37 -0.86 21.23 47.27
CA GLU A 37 -2.02 22.14 47.23
C GLU A 37 -2.29 22.65 45.81
N SER A 38 -3.54 23.09 45.61
CA SER A 38 -4.11 23.69 44.40
C SER A 38 -3.54 25.06 44.03
N SER A 39 -3.46 25.39 42.72
CA SER A 39 -4.17 26.53 42.07
C SER A 39 -3.46 27.09 40.81
N SER A 40 -4.31 27.55 39.88
CA SER A 40 -4.11 28.69 38.94
C SER A 40 -3.23 28.58 37.69
N ILE A 41 -3.94 28.43 36.56
CA ILE A 41 -3.78 29.08 35.24
C ILE A 41 -2.54 29.97 35.04
N ASN A 42 -1.71 29.65 34.02
CA ASN A 42 -1.20 30.66 33.11
C ASN A 42 -0.91 30.13 31.70
N ARG A 43 -1.38 30.93 30.74
CA ARG A 43 -1.35 30.75 29.28
C ARG A 43 0.05 31.05 28.75
N ILE A 44 0.70 30.13 28.04
CA ILE A 44 1.92 30.43 27.26
C ILE A 44 1.66 30.10 25.79
N ARG A 45 1.70 31.15 24.95
CA ARG A 45 1.72 31.08 23.50
C ARG A 45 3.08 30.52 23.05
N SER A 46 3.09 29.46 22.24
CA SER A 46 4.30 29.01 21.54
C SER A 46 4.37 29.66 20.15
N THR A 47 5.18 30.70 20.01
CA THR A 47 5.76 31.10 18.73
C THR A 47 7.23 30.70 18.75
N SER A 48 7.61 29.75 17.91
CA SER A 48 9.02 29.48 17.59
C SER A 48 9.12 28.80 16.23
N THR A 49 9.31 29.65 15.22
CA THR A 49 10.02 29.29 13.99
C THR A 49 11.46 28.91 14.35
N ARG A 50 11.96 27.75 13.91
CA ARG A 50 13.40 27.45 13.92
C ARG A 50 13.88 27.23 12.48
N ASN A 51 14.88 28.01 12.13
CA ASN A 51 15.60 28.04 10.86
C ASN A 51 16.60 26.89 10.75
N LEU A 52 16.90 26.53 9.50
CA LEU A 52 17.77 25.43 9.05
C LEU A 52 19.27 25.81 9.00
N SER A 53 19.84 26.46 10.03
CA SER A 53 21.23 26.95 9.98
C SER A 53 22.23 26.38 10.99
N ASP A 54 21.83 25.43 11.85
CA ASP A 54 22.68 25.05 13.01
C ASP A 54 23.45 23.72 12.82
N TYR A 55 24.03 23.49 11.64
CA TYR A 55 25.02 22.41 11.48
C TYR A 55 26.38 22.98 11.04
N GLU A 56 27.26 23.20 12.01
CA GLU A 56 28.67 23.51 11.79
C GLU A 56 29.46 22.27 11.34
N TYR A 57 30.31 22.47 10.33
CA TYR A 57 31.17 21.49 9.69
C TYR A 57 32.47 21.34 10.52
N VAL A 58 32.70 20.19 11.14
CA VAL A 58 33.97 19.91 11.82
C VAL A 58 34.98 19.33 10.82
N GLN A 59 36.09 20.05 10.61
CA GLN A 59 37.22 19.63 9.78
C GLN A 59 37.83 18.31 10.27
N GLN A 60 38.07 17.40 9.33
CA GLN A 60 38.80 16.15 9.55
C GLN A 60 40.30 16.43 9.64
N ASP A 61 40.89 16.28 10.81
CA ASP A 61 42.29 15.91 10.91
C ASP A 61 42.58 15.19 12.24
N LYS A 62 43.32 14.08 12.13
CA LYS A 62 43.76 13.15 13.19
C LYS A 62 42.73 12.15 13.69
N LEU A 63 42.66 11.00 13.00
CA LEU A 63 42.59 9.66 13.61
C LEU A 63 43.17 8.67 12.58
N LYS A 64 44.51 8.65 12.46
CA LYS A 64 45.23 7.53 11.88
C LYS A 64 45.43 6.51 13.00
N GLU A 65 44.79 5.35 12.83
CA GLU A 65 45.16 4.00 13.29
C GLU A 65 43.91 3.20 13.68
N GLY A 66 43.69 2.06 12.99
CA GLY A 66 42.80 1.01 13.47
C GLY A 66 41.40 0.86 12.85
N VAL A 67 41.13 1.38 11.64
CA VAL A 67 39.87 1.04 10.94
C VAL A 67 40.00 -0.35 10.28
N PRO A 68 39.16 -1.34 10.60
CA PRO A 68 39.16 -2.61 9.89
C PRO A 68 38.85 -2.35 8.42
N LYS A 69 39.73 -2.81 7.52
CA LYS A 69 39.43 -2.82 6.09
C LYS A 69 38.23 -3.74 5.87
N TYR A 70 37.08 -3.17 5.53
CA TYR A 70 35.99 -3.93 4.94
C TYR A 70 36.51 -4.49 3.62
N GLN A 71 36.77 -5.80 3.58
CA GLN A 71 36.97 -6.50 2.32
C GLN A 71 35.68 -6.38 1.51
N ASN A 72 35.82 -6.04 0.23
CA ASN A 72 34.75 -6.06 -0.75
C ASN A 72 34.19 -7.49 -0.84
N ASN A 73 33.19 -7.80 -0.03
CA ASN A 73 32.31 -8.92 -0.31
C ASN A 73 31.36 -8.45 -1.40
N GLU A 74 31.57 -8.95 -2.62
CA GLU A 74 30.54 -8.94 -3.65
C GLU A 74 29.25 -9.48 -3.02
N TYR A 75 28.24 -8.62 -2.86
CA TYR A 75 26.91 -9.06 -2.49
C TYR A 75 26.39 -9.92 -3.64
N GLN A 76 26.57 -11.23 -3.55
CA GLN A 76 25.89 -12.18 -4.41
C GLN A 76 24.39 -12.06 -4.12
N LEU A 77 23.68 -11.43 -5.06
CA LEU A 77 22.22 -11.38 -5.06
C LEU A 77 21.68 -12.81 -4.97
N ASP A 78 20.82 -13.03 -3.97
CA ASP A 78 20.11 -14.29 -3.73
C ASP A 78 19.42 -14.79 -5.03
N GLU A 79 19.52 -16.08 -5.32
CA GLU A 79 18.89 -16.73 -6.48
C GLU A 79 17.37 -16.48 -6.57
N SER A 80 16.71 -16.28 -5.43
CA SER A 80 15.29 -15.89 -5.38
C SER A 80 15.03 -14.46 -5.89
N VAL A 81 15.97 -13.54 -5.65
CA VAL A 81 15.96 -12.16 -6.18
C VAL A 81 16.30 -12.16 -7.67
N ARG A 82 17.22 -13.02 -8.11
CA ARG A 82 17.50 -13.22 -9.54
C ARG A 82 16.33 -13.85 -10.29
N LYS A 83 15.63 -14.81 -9.69
CA LYS A 83 14.41 -15.42 -10.27
C LYS A 83 13.26 -14.42 -10.35
N SER A 84 13.05 -13.58 -9.35
CA SER A 84 12.05 -12.51 -9.43
C SER A 84 12.43 -11.46 -10.48
N GLN A 85 13.71 -11.07 -10.58
CA GLN A 85 14.19 -10.25 -11.69
C GLN A 85 13.95 -10.91 -13.06
N GLY A 86 14.13 -12.23 -13.16
CA GLY A 86 13.83 -13.01 -14.36
C GLY A 86 12.34 -13.10 -14.72
N GLU A 87 11.43 -13.07 -13.75
CA GLU A 87 9.97 -12.96 -13.99
C GLU A 87 9.57 -11.57 -14.53
N TYR A 88 10.32 -10.51 -14.17
CA TYR A 88 10.12 -9.14 -14.68
C TYR A 88 10.92 -8.84 -15.96
N GLN A 89 11.88 -9.69 -16.34
CA GLN A 89 12.71 -9.54 -17.54
C GLN A 89 12.29 -10.52 -18.64
N SER A 90 11.19 -10.20 -19.32
CA SER A 90 11.07 -10.40 -20.79
C SER A 90 9.86 -9.64 -21.37
N ILE A 91 9.73 -8.36 -21.02
CA ILE A 91 9.03 -7.41 -21.90
C ILE A 91 10.10 -6.74 -22.76
N ALA A 92 10.72 -7.55 -23.63
CA ALA A 92 11.75 -7.06 -24.52
C ALA A 92 11.13 -6.05 -25.52
N GLU A 93 11.81 -4.91 -25.63
CA GLU A 93 11.80 -3.92 -26.74
C GLU A 93 10.98 -2.62 -26.64
N MET A 94 10.07 -2.41 -25.67
CA MET A 94 9.30 -1.15 -25.59
C MET A 94 9.47 -0.38 -24.28
N THR A 95 10.08 0.81 -24.38
CA THR A 95 10.10 1.80 -23.29
C THR A 95 8.82 2.64 -23.32
N LEU A 96 7.87 2.33 -22.43
CA LEU A 96 6.61 3.05 -22.30
C LEU A 96 6.77 4.34 -21.47
N ARG A 97 6.04 5.39 -21.84
CA ARG A 97 5.85 6.65 -21.10
C ARG A 97 4.55 6.57 -20.30
N ILE A 98 4.67 6.41 -19.00
CA ILE A 98 3.55 6.18 -18.09
C ILE A 98 3.36 7.41 -17.21
N LEU A 99 2.18 8.02 -17.24
CA LEU A 99 1.83 9.11 -16.33
C LEU A 99 1.06 8.56 -15.13
N PHE A 100 1.56 8.82 -13.93
CA PHE A 100 0.80 8.60 -12.70
C PHE A 100 -0.02 9.84 -12.38
N LEU A 101 -1.33 9.65 -12.22
CA LEU A 101 -2.21 10.64 -11.60
C LEU A 101 -2.62 10.13 -10.22
N THR A 102 -2.19 10.81 -9.16
CA THR A 102 -2.39 10.34 -7.79
C THR A 102 -2.77 11.48 -6.85
N ASN A 103 -3.59 11.19 -5.83
CA ASN A 103 -3.87 12.18 -4.77
C ASN A 103 -2.62 12.52 -3.95
N ALA A 104 -1.74 11.54 -3.77
CA ALA A 104 -0.47 11.67 -3.08
C ALA A 104 0.50 10.61 -3.58
N HIS A 105 1.79 10.90 -3.57
CA HIS A 105 2.80 9.87 -3.87
C HIS A 105 2.98 8.93 -2.65
N ASN A 106 1.97 8.12 -2.35
CA ASN A 106 1.90 7.22 -1.21
C ASN A 106 2.66 5.91 -1.45
N SER A 107 2.60 4.98 -0.47
CA SER A 107 3.31 3.70 -0.52
C SER A 107 2.99 2.84 -1.76
N MET A 108 1.74 2.82 -2.24
CA MET A 108 1.37 2.05 -3.43
C MET A 108 1.98 2.68 -4.70
N SER A 109 1.82 3.99 -4.85
CA SER A 109 2.37 4.70 -6.01
C SER A 109 3.91 4.69 -6.03
N GLN A 110 4.59 4.77 -4.88
CA GLN A 110 6.05 4.65 -4.78
C GLN A 110 6.52 3.23 -5.16
N ALA A 111 5.86 2.20 -4.64
CA ALA A 111 6.20 0.82 -4.97
C ALA A 111 6.00 0.54 -6.48
N ALA A 112 4.89 0.99 -7.05
CA ALA A 112 4.62 0.85 -8.48
C ALA A 112 5.64 1.65 -9.31
N TYR A 113 5.98 2.88 -8.91
CA TYR A 113 7.00 3.68 -9.57
C TYR A 113 8.34 2.94 -9.64
N LEU A 114 8.83 2.42 -8.51
CA LEU A 114 10.10 1.70 -8.45
C LEU A 114 10.09 0.45 -9.33
N MET A 115 9.01 -0.34 -9.29
CA MET A 115 8.84 -1.53 -10.13
C MET A 115 8.93 -1.16 -11.62
N LEU A 116 8.13 -0.19 -12.07
CA LEU A 116 8.06 0.20 -13.49
C LEU A 116 9.34 0.85 -13.99
N LYS A 117 10.01 1.66 -13.15
CA LYS A 117 11.35 2.20 -13.45
C LYS A 117 12.38 1.08 -13.57
N GLY A 118 12.32 0.08 -12.67
CA GLY A 118 13.18 -1.11 -12.72
C GLY A 118 12.98 -1.95 -13.99
N MET A 119 11.77 -1.93 -14.55
CA MET A 119 11.43 -2.56 -15.84
C MET A 119 11.85 -1.72 -17.06
N GLY A 120 12.47 -0.55 -16.86
CA GLY A 120 12.97 0.31 -17.94
C GLY A 120 11.97 1.33 -18.48
N HIS A 121 10.76 1.43 -17.91
CA HIS A 121 9.77 2.42 -18.36
C HIS A 121 10.09 3.84 -17.88
N THR A 122 9.59 4.84 -18.60
CA THR A 122 9.59 6.24 -18.16
C THR A 122 8.32 6.50 -17.38
N VAL A 123 8.44 6.79 -16.08
CA VAL A 123 7.30 7.08 -15.21
C VAL A 123 7.35 8.54 -14.78
N MET A 124 6.31 9.30 -15.10
CA MET A 124 6.09 10.67 -14.66
C MET A 124 5.02 10.64 -13.57
N ILE A 125 5.14 11.50 -12.56
CA ILE A 125 4.17 11.54 -11.44
C ILE A 125 3.60 12.94 -11.35
N GLU A 126 2.28 13.05 -11.37
CA GLU A 126 1.54 14.28 -11.19
C GLU A 126 0.48 14.11 -10.08
N LEU A 127 0.32 15.16 -9.27
CA LEU A 127 -0.73 15.18 -8.26
C LEU A 127 -2.06 15.56 -8.91
N ALA A 128 -3.11 14.80 -8.62
CA ALA A 128 -4.44 15.06 -9.15
C ALA A 128 -5.14 16.19 -8.35
N LEU A 129 -4.72 17.45 -8.54
CA LEU A 129 -5.28 18.59 -7.78
C LEU A 129 -6.59 19.10 -8.39
N SER A 130 -6.72 19.14 -9.71
CA SER A 130 -7.96 19.51 -10.41
C SER A 130 -8.10 18.77 -11.75
N SER A 131 -9.32 18.71 -12.29
CA SER A 131 -9.60 18.16 -13.63
C SER A 131 -8.80 18.87 -14.72
N GLU A 132 -8.80 20.20 -14.68
CA GLU A 132 -8.08 21.05 -15.65
C GLU A 132 -6.56 20.76 -15.62
N GLN A 133 -5.97 20.64 -14.42
CA GLN A 133 -4.55 20.32 -14.29
C GLN A 133 -4.24 18.92 -14.84
N MET A 134 -5.08 17.92 -14.54
CA MET A 134 -4.90 16.55 -15.05
C MET A 134 -4.92 16.53 -16.58
N GLU A 135 -5.84 17.26 -17.21
CA GLU A 135 -5.96 17.38 -18.67
C GLU A 135 -4.78 18.11 -19.31
N GLN A 136 -4.36 19.22 -18.71
CA GLN A 136 -3.23 20.02 -19.17
C GLN A 136 -1.95 19.18 -19.18
N VAL A 137 -1.61 18.57 -18.03
CA VAL A 137 -0.39 17.79 -17.88
C VAL A 137 -0.36 16.60 -18.81
N ALA A 138 -1.47 15.86 -18.95
CA ALA A 138 -1.52 14.74 -19.89
C ALA A 138 -1.36 15.19 -21.36
N THR A 139 -1.93 16.34 -21.73
CA THR A 139 -1.79 16.90 -23.09
C THR A 139 -0.36 17.34 -23.39
N GLU A 140 0.33 17.93 -22.41
CA GLU A 140 1.74 18.35 -22.52
C GLU A 140 2.68 17.14 -22.57
N LEU A 141 2.51 16.19 -21.64
CA LEU A 141 3.41 15.05 -21.50
C LEU A 141 3.19 13.95 -22.54
N LYS A 142 1.99 13.85 -23.12
CA LYS A 142 1.61 12.84 -24.13
C LYS A 142 2.05 11.42 -23.71
N PRO A 143 1.54 10.88 -22.59
CA PRO A 143 1.88 9.53 -22.15
C PRO A 143 1.29 8.47 -23.10
N ASP A 144 1.90 7.29 -23.14
CA ASP A 144 1.33 6.12 -23.83
C ASP A 144 0.08 5.61 -23.11
N PHE A 145 0.09 5.66 -21.77
CA PHE A 145 -1.09 5.46 -20.93
C PHE A 145 -0.90 6.09 -19.54
N ILE A 146 -2.02 6.26 -18.85
CA ILE A 146 -2.12 6.80 -17.50
C ILE A 146 -2.41 5.66 -16.52
N ILE A 147 -1.74 5.67 -15.37
CA ILE A 147 -2.10 4.81 -14.22
C ILE A 147 -2.49 5.70 -13.05
N CYS A 148 -3.59 5.37 -12.38
CA CYS A 148 -4.05 6.02 -11.16
C CYS A 148 -3.87 5.06 -9.99
N PRO A 149 -2.68 4.98 -9.37
CA PRO A 149 -2.39 4.03 -8.30
C PRO A 149 -3.06 4.39 -6.97
N PHE A 150 -3.48 5.64 -6.80
CA PHE A 150 -4.21 6.10 -5.63
C PHE A 150 -4.99 7.36 -5.97
N LEU A 151 -6.29 7.20 -6.24
CA LEU A 151 -7.14 8.30 -6.65
C LEU A 151 -8.48 8.28 -5.87
N THR A 152 -8.90 9.44 -5.37
CA THR A 152 -10.21 9.66 -4.75
C THR A 152 -11.10 10.59 -5.56
N LYS A 153 -10.55 11.21 -6.61
CA LYS A 153 -11.26 12.08 -7.55
C LYS A 153 -11.64 11.30 -8.80
N VAL A 154 -12.71 11.73 -9.45
CA VAL A 154 -13.10 11.19 -10.76
C VAL A 154 -12.13 11.72 -11.81
N VAL A 155 -11.66 10.85 -12.69
CA VAL A 155 -10.87 11.25 -13.87
C VAL A 155 -11.82 11.88 -14.90
N PRO A 156 -11.48 13.04 -15.48
CA PRO A 156 -12.32 13.67 -16.52
C PRO A 156 -12.54 12.77 -17.74
N GLU A 157 -13.75 12.82 -18.32
CA GLU A 157 -14.11 12.04 -19.51
C GLU A 157 -13.26 12.37 -20.73
N SER A 158 -13.03 13.65 -20.96
CA SER A 158 -12.06 14.20 -21.91
C SER A 158 -10.68 13.53 -21.84
N LEU A 159 -10.26 13.11 -20.65
CA LEU A 159 -8.96 12.52 -20.42
C LEU A 159 -8.94 11.03 -20.76
N TYR A 160 -9.86 10.24 -20.20
CA TYR A 160 -9.85 8.78 -20.42
C TYR A 160 -10.38 8.37 -21.80
N THR A 161 -11.07 9.26 -22.52
CA THR A 161 -11.42 9.06 -23.94
C THR A 161 -10.25 9.31 -24.88
N LYS A 162 -9.28 10.15 -24.46
CA LYS A 162 -8.10 10.52 -25.25
C LYS A 162 -6.88 9.65 -24.94
N PHE A 163 -6.67 9.32 -23.67
CA PHE A 163 -5.56 8.51 -23.20
C PHE A 163 -6.10 7.28 -22.47
N LYS A 164 -5.55 6.10 -22.78
CA LYS A 164 -5.84 4.89 -22.01
C LYS A 164 -5.50 5.14 -20.54
N THR A 165 -6.49 5.07 -19.68
CA THR A 165 -6.36 5.42 -18.27
C THR A 165 -6.76 4.22 -17.42
N LEU A 166 -5.84 3.75 -16.58
CA LEU A 166 -6.03 2.57 -15.74
C LEU A 166 -6.13 2.99 -14.27
N ILE A 167 -7.22 2.64 -13.59
CA ILE A 167 -7.43 2.85 -12.17
C ILE A 167 -7.00 1.59 -11.42
N VAL A 168 -6.16 1.76 -10.40
CA VAL A 168 -5.82 0.67 -9.46
C VAL A 168 -6.82 0.69 -8.32
N HIS A 169 -7.82 -0.15 -8.42
CA HIS A 169 -8.88 -0.28 -7.44
C HIS A 169 -8.51 -1.37 -6.42
N PRO A 170 -8.42 -1.06 -5.10
CA PRO A 170 -8.04 -2.03 -4.08
C PRO A 170 -9.20 -2.95 -3.68
N GLY A 171 -9.87 -3.53 -4.68
CA GLY A 171 -11.00 -4.45 -4.57
C GLY A 171 -10.85 -5.65 -5.50
N ILE A 172 -11.62 -6.70 -5.24
CA ILE A 172 -11.74 -7.86 -6.15
C ILE A 172 -12.53 -7.51 -7.41
N VAL A 173 -12.48 -8.39 -8.42
CA VAL A 173 -13.28 -8.25 -9.63
C VAL A 173 -14.77 -8.04 -9.30
N GLY A 174 -15.32 -6.97 -9.85
CA GLY A 174 -16.71 -6.53 -9.67
C GLY A 174 -16.97 -5.65 -8.45
N ASP A 175 -16.00 -5.50 -7.56
CA ASP A 175 -16.06 -4.53 -6.48
C ASP A 175 -15.93 -3.13 -7.07
N ARG A 176 -16.87 -2.25 -6.72
CA ARG A 176 -16.90 -0.89 -7.24
C ARG A 176 -17.19 0.10 -6.13
N GLY A 177 -16.68 1.31 -6.28
CA GLY A 177 -16.98 2.42 -5.40
C GLY A 177 -15.93 2.66 -4.34
N MET A 178 -16.18 3.67 -3.51
CA MET A 178 -15.24 4.10 -2.48
C MET A 178 -15.24 3.14 -1.28
N HIS A 179 -14.17 3.19 -0.48
CA HIS A 179 -14.05 2.46 0.80
C HIS A 179 -14.06 0.93 0.65
N SER A 180 -13.52 0.43 -0.46
CA SER A 180 -13.41 -0.99 -0.81
C SER A 180 -12.88 -1.88 0.34
N ILE A 181 -11.69 -1.57 0.89
CA ILE A 181 -11.12 -2.32 2.02
C ILE A 181 -11.94 -2.15 3.31
N ASP A 182 -12.50 -0.96 3.56
CA ASP A 182 -13.34 -0.71 4.74
C ASP A 182 -14.56 -1.66 4.71
N TRP A 183 -15.24 -1.76 3.56
CA TRP A 183 -16.37 -2.67 3.36
C TRP A 183 -15.96 -4.13 3.49
N ALA A 184 -14.83 -4.52 2.91
CA ALA A 184 -14.32 -5.88 2.99
C ALA A 184 -14.10 -6.33 4.45
N LEU A 185 -13.56 -5.45 5.29
CA LEU A 185 -13.35 -5.69 6.71
C LEU A 185 -14.65 -5.75 7.50
N LEU A 186 -15.57 -4.81 7.28
CA LEU A 186 -16.86 -4.80 7.99
C LEU A 186 -17.72 -6.03 7.66
N GLU A 187 -17.74 -6.43 6.39
CA GLU A 187 -18.49 -7.59 5.91
C GLU A 187 -17.75 -8.91 6.12
N GLN A 188 -16.55 -8.88 6.72
CA GLN A 188 -15.76 -10.07 7.05
C GLN A 188 -15.54 -10.96 5.82
N LYS A 189 -15.15 -10.34 4.69
CA LYS A 189 -14.86 -11.08 3.46
C LYS A 189 -13.71 -12.06 3.72
N ALA A 190 -13.86 -13.28 3.23
CA ALA A 190 -12.83 -14.32 3.35
C ALA A 190 -11.64 -14.10 2.41
N GLU A 191 -11.88 -13.43 1.27
CA GLU A 191 -10.90 -13.13 0.24
C GLU A 191 -11.10 -11.68 -0.21
N TRP A 192 -10.02 -11.00 -0.52
CA TRP A 192 -10.04 -9.70 -1.18
C TRP A 192 -9.01 -9.62 -2.30
N GLY A 193 -8.77 -8.43 -2.85
CA GLY A 193 -7.90 -8.31 -4.01
C GLY A 193 -7.68 -6.88 -4.47
N VAL A 194 -7.02 -6.79 -5.63
CA VAL A 194 -6.83 -5.55 -6.40
C VAL A 194 -7.22 -5.83 -7.85
N THR A 195 -7.84 -4.85 -8.49
CA THR A 195 -8.11 -4.83 -9.93
C THR A 195 -7.53 -3.59 -10.58
N VAL A 196 -6.94 -3.76 -11.77
CA VAL A 196 -6.54 -2.67 -12.66
C VAL A 196 -7.61 -2.56 -13.73
N VAL A 197 -8.44 -1.53 -13.63
CA VAL A 197 -9.63 -1.32 -14.45
C VAL A 197 -9.42 -0.12 -15.37
N GLU A 198 -9.87 -0.17 -16.61
CA GLU A 198 -9.87 1.00 -17.48
C GLU A 198 -10.94 1.99 -17.00
N ALA A 199 -10.58 3.28 -16.97
CA ALA A 199 -11.50 4.33 -16.57
C ALA A 199 -12.68 4.40 -17.55
N ALA A 200 -13.88 4.54 -16.99
CA ALA A 200 -15.13 4.59 -17.73
C ALA A 200 -16.08 5.59 -17.06
N LYS A 201 -17.22 5.85 -17.71
CA LYS A 201 -18.27 6.74 -17.19
C LYS A 201 -18.80 6.28 -15.83
N GLU A 202 -18.99 4.98 -15.66
CA GLU A 202 -19.34 4.39 -14.37
C GLU A 202 -18.09 4.04 -13.59
N MET A 203 -18.06 4.44 -12.31
CA MET A 203 -16.95 4.19 -11.40
C MET A 203 -16.62 2.71 -11.31
N ASP A 204 -15.35 2.37 -11.54
CA ASP A 204 -14.77 1.02 -11.48
C ASP A 204 -15.50 -0.04 -12.33
N ALA A 205 -16.21 0.37 -13.38
CA ALA A 205 -17.02 -0.52 -14.23
C ALA A 205 -16.38 -0.86 -15.57
N GLY A 206 -15.20 -0.31 -15.87
CA GLY A 206 -14.55 -0.52 -17.16
C GLY A 206 -13.90 -1.90 -17.31
N PRO A 207 -13.39 -2.22 -18.52
CA PRO A 207 -12.67 -3.45 -18.78
C PRO A 207 -11.44 -3.64 -17.87
N ILE A 208 -11.17 -4.89 -17.49
CA ILE A 208 -10.14 -5.27 -16.52
C ILE A 208 -8.89 -5.74 -17.24
N TYR A 209 -7.75 -5.10 -16.95
CA TYR A 209 -6.44 -5.42 -17.54
C TYR A 209 -5.60 -6.35 -16.65
N GLY A 210 -5.84 -6.33 -15.35
CA GLY A 210 -5.13 -7.18 -14.41
C GLY A 210 -5.84 -7.29 -13.07
N THR A 211 -5.64 -8.39 -12.37
CA THR A 211 -6.21 -8.61 -11.04
C THR A 211 -5.33 -9.54 -10.22
N GLN A 212 -5.34 -9.35 -8.91
CA GLN A 212 -4.69 -10.23 -7.97
C GLN A 212 -5.50 -10.31 -6.67
N ASN A 213 -5.96 -11.50 -6.33
CA ASN A 213 -6.61 -11.78 -5.06
C ASN A 213 -5.61 -12.15 -3.96
N PHE A 214 -6.04 -12.03 -2.71
CA PHE A 214 -5.35 -12.48 -1.51
C PHE A 214 -6.35 -12.90 -0.42
N PRO A 215 -6.00 -13.88 0.43
CA PRO A 215 -6.88 -14.33 1.51
C PRO A 215 -6.93 -13.29 2.65
N LEU A 216 -8.09 -13.21 3.30
CA LEU A 216 -8.31 -12.45 4.54
C LEU A 216 -8.68 -13.36 5.71
N ASP A 217 -9.37 -14.47 5.45
CA ASP A 217 -9.82 -15.45 6.46
C ASP A 217 -8.68 -16.18 7.17
N THR A 218 -7.52 -16.31 6.52
CA THR A 218 -6.32 -16.92 7.11
C THR A 218 -5.48 -15.95 7.93
N LEU A 219 -5.80 -14.66 7.94
CA LEU A 219 -5.00 -13.64 8.62
C LEU A 219 -5.32 -13.61 10.12
N LEU A 220 -4.30 -13.29 10.92
CA LEU A 220 -4.51 -13.12 12.36
C LEU A 220 -5.36 -11.86 12.62
N PRO A 221 -6.20 -11.84 13.68
CA PRO A 221 -7.00 -10.66 14.00
C PRO A 221 -6.21 -9.35 14.11
N ALA A 222 -4.96 -9.42 14.58
CA ALA A 222 -4.08 -8.27 14.68
C ALA A 222 -3.61 -7.73 13.31
N GLU A 223 -3.74 -8.49 12.23
CA GLU A 223 -3.38 -8.11 10.86
C GLU A 223 -4.55 -7.53 10.07
N LEU A 224 -5.78 -7.76 10.54
CA LEU A 224 -7.02 -7.34 9.90
C LEU A 224 -7.37 -5.88 10.20
N THR A 225 -6.43 -4.95 10.00
CA THR A 225 -6.72 -3.51 9.96
C THR A 225 -6.57 -2.99 8.54
N LYS A 226 -7.34 -1.96 8.17
CA LYS A 226 -7.31 -1.41 6.80
C LYS A 226 -5.90 -0.95 6.43
N SER A 227 -5.19 -0.33 7.36
CA SER A 227 -3.82 0.15 7.14
C SER A 227 -2.81 -0.99 6.92
N LYS A 228 -2.98 -2.14 7.59
CA LYS A 228 -2.15 -3.34 7.40
C LYS A 228 -2.52 -4.09 6.13
N ILE A 229 -3.80 -4.31 5.86
CA ILE A 229 -4.29 -4.92 4.61
C ILE A 229 -3.78 -4.12 3.42
N TYR A 230 -3.90 -2.79 3.46
CA TYR A 230 -3.43 -1.94 2.38
C TYR A 230 -1.93 -2.13 2.11
N ARG A 231 -1.09 -2.00 3.14
CA ARG A 231 0.38 -2.04 2.97
C ARG A 231 0.93 -3.44 2.69
N ASN A 232 0.41 -4.46 3.37
CA ASN A 232 1.01 -5.79 3.38
C ASN A 232 0.39 -6.73 2.34
N HIS A 233 -0.83 -6.46 1.88
CA HIS A 233 -1.54 -7.33 0.94
C HIS A 233 -1.95 -6.60 -0.33
N ALA A 234 -2.62 -5.44 -0.21
CA ALA A 234 -3.09 -4.70 -1.38
C ALA A 234 -1.93 -4.12 -2.20
N VAL A 235 -0.88 -3.55 -1.58
CA VAL A 235 0.28 -3.04 -2.33
C VAL A 235 0.99 -4.16 -3.12
N PRO A 236 1.39 -5.30 -2.53
CA PRO A 236 1.96 -6.41 -3.31
C PRO A 236 1.03 -6.94 -4.39
N ALA A 237 -0.28 -7.03 -4.12
CA ALA A 237 -1.26 -7.44 -5.11
C ALA A 237 -1.39 -6.44 -6.26
N ALA A 238 -1.35 -5.14 -5.96
CA ALA A 238 -1.36 -4.07 -6.96
C ALA A 238 -0.15 -4.14 -7.88
N LEU A 239 1.05 -4.42 -7.37
CA LEU A 239 2.24 -4.59 -8.22
C LEU A 239 2.04 -5.72 -9.23
N LYS A 240 1.53 -6.88 -8.79
CA LYS A 240 1.23 -8.02 -9.67
C LYS A 240 0.16 -7.67 -10.69
N ALA A 241 -0.92 -7.02 -10.28
CA ALA A 241 -2.02 -6.63 -11.16
C ALA A 241 -1.58 -5.56 -12.19
N ILE A 242 -0.74 -4.59 -11.80
CA ILE A 242 -0.16 -3.58 -12.70
C ILE A 242 0.80 -4.24 -13.70
N HIS A 243 1.66 -5.15 -13.23
CA HIS A 243 2.55 -5.90 -14.09
C HIS A 243 1.77 -6.71 -15.14
N GLN A 244 0.71 -7.41 -14.71
CA GLN A 244 -0.20 -8.13 -15.61
C GLN A 244 -0.84 -7.17 -16.62
N ALA A 245 -1.34 -6.02 -16.17
CA ALA A 245 -1.98 -5.03 -17.04
C ALA A 245 -1.05 -4.52 -18.14
N ILE A 246 0.19 -4.16 -17.79
CA ILE A 246 1.19 -3.68 -18.76
C ILE A 246 1.60 -4.80 -19.70
N THR A 247 1.80 -6.02 -19.18
CA THR A 247 2.10 -7.19 -20.00
C THR A 247 0.99 -7.42 -21.03
N ASN A 248 -0.27 -7.34 -20.61
CA ASN A 248 -1.43 -7.49 -21.48
C ASN A 248 -1.49 -6.38 -22.55
N ILE A 249 -1.20 -5.13 -22.19
CA ILE A 249 -1.14 -4.01 -23.14
C ILE A 249 -0.07 -4.25 -24.20
N VAL A 250 1.16 -4.58 -23.78
CA VAL A 250 2.27 -4.81 -24.71
C VAL A 250 2.00 -6.01 -25.62
N LYS A 251 1.42 -7.08 -25.07
CA LYS A 251 1.03 -8.27 -25.84
C LYS A 251 -0.30 -8.12 -26.60
N GLN A 252 -0.94 -6.95 -26.52
CA GLN A 252 -2.23 -6.67 -27.16
C GLN A 252 -3.33 -7.68 -26.78
N VAL A 253 -3.27 -8.20 -25.55
CA VAL A 253 -4.31 -9.05 -24.97
C VAL A 253 -5.51 -8.17 -24.64
N GLN A 254 -6.69 -8.57 -25.14
CA GLN A 254 -7.92 -7.82 -24.88
C GLN A 254 -8.28 -7.85 -23.39
N PRO A 255 -8.70 -6.71 -22.81
CA PRO A 255 -9.13 -6.68 -21.41
C PRO A 255 -10.44 -7.44 -21.24
N ILE A 256 -10.67 -7.93 -20.03
CA ILE A 256 -11.87 -8.71 -19.70
C ILE A 256 -13.00 -7.73 -19.35
N PRO A 257 -14.13 -7.73 -20.05
CA PRO A 257 -15.27 -6.89 -19.67
C PRO A 257 -15.83 -7.35 -18.31
N LEU A 258 -16.30 -6.40 -17.51
CA LEU A 258 -16.97 -6.72 -16.26
C LEU A 258 -18.34 -7.37 -16.56
N ASP A 259 -18.52 -8.60 -16.10
CA ASP A 259 -19.73 -9.39 -16.29
C ASP A 259 -20.21 -9.98 -14.96
N TYR A 260 -21.28 -9.40 -14.42
CA TYR A 260 -21.90 -9.87 -13.16
C TYR A 260 -22.68 -11.18 -13.31
N SER A 261 -22.91 -11.69 -14.52
CA SER A 261 -23.49 -13.03 -14.70
C SER A 261 -22.48 -14.16 -14.47
N ASN A 262 -21.19 -13.84 -14.50
CA ASN A 262 -20.13 -14.80 -14.22
C ASN A 262 -20.02 -15.07 -12.71
N PRO A 263 -20.19 -16.33 -12.24
CA PRO A 263 -20.15 -16.67 -10.82
C PRO A 263 -18.78 -16.45 -10.15
N ALA A 264 -17.70 -16.28 -10.93
CA ALA A 264 -16.40 -15.92 -10.39
C ALA A 264 -16.31 -14.45 -9.95
N VAL A 265 -17.21 -13.58 -10.43
CA VAL A 265 -17.29 -12.16 -10.06
C VAL A 265 -18.03 -12.04 -8.73
N LYS A 266 -17.26 -11.92 -7.65
CA LYS A 266 -17.79 -11.88 -6.27
C LYS A 266 -17.96 -10.45 -5.72
N GLY A 267 -17.34 -9.45 -6.35
CA GLY A 267 -17.45 -8.07 -5.94
C GLY A 267 -18.79 -7.44 -6.36
N THR A 268 -19.15 -6.32 -5.74
CA THR A 268 -20.39 -5.59 -6.03
C THR A 268 -20.15 -4.10 -5.89
N LEU A 269 -21.00 -3.27 -6.51
CA LEU A 269 -21.02 -1.84 -6.19
C LEU A 269 -21.44 -1.62 -4.73
N LYS A 270 -20.59 -0.93 -3.95
CA LYS A 270 -20.89 -0.52 -2.58
C LYS A 270 -21.20 0.98 -2.51
N PRO A 271 -22.14 1.39 -1.65
CA PRO A 271 -22.36 2.81 -1.41
C PRO A 271 -21.12 3.43 -0.73
N THR A 272 -20.93 4.73 -0.92
CA THR A 272 -19.92 5.47 -0.16
C THR A 272 -20.23 5.35 1.34
N MET A 273 -19.30 4.73 2.07
CA MET A 273 -19.42 4.52 3.51
C MET A 273 -19.56 5.85 4.27
N LYS A 274 -20.59 5.92 5.11
CA LYS A 274 -20.88 7.03 6.02
C LYS A 274 -20.30 6.72 7.41
N HIS A 275 -20.14 7.75 8.22
CA HIS A 275 -19.73 7.57 9.62
C HIS A 275 -20.72 6.70 10.41
N SER A 276 -22.03 6.79 10.11
CA SER A 276 -23.07 5.96 10.72
C SER A 276 -22.90 4.47 10.46
N ASP A 277 -22.24 4.06 9.38
CA ASP A 277 -22.07 2.64 9.04
C ASP A 277 -21.06 1.95 9.97
N CYS A 278 -20.23 2.73 10.66
CA CYS A 278 -19.21 2.25 11.58
C CYS A 278 -19.40 2.77 13.02
N SER A 279 -20.54 3.38 13.36
CA SER A 279 -20.76 3.90 14.72
C SER A 279 -20.73 2.76 15.73
N ILE A 280 -19.99 2.94 16.82
CA ILE A 280 -19.97 1.97 17.91
C ILE A 280 -21.21 2.18 18.76
N ASN A 281 -22.01 1.13 18.92
CA ASN A 281 -23.08 1.08 19.90
C ASN A 281 -22.58 0.31 21.12
N TRP A 282 -22.19 1.03 22.17
CA TRP A 282 -21.62 0.44 23.39
C TRP A 282 -22.57 -0.47 24.16
N GLU A 283 -23.88 -0.37 23.94
CA GLU A 283 -24.89 -1.22 24.59
C GLU A 283 -25.09 -2.55 23.85
N CYS A 284 -24.90 -2.56 22.52
CA CYS A 284 -25.25 -3.69 21.66
C CYS A 284 -24.06 -4.37 20.98
N ASP A 285 -22.96 -3.65 20.74
CA ASP A 285 -21.80 -4.20 20.03
C ASP A 285 -20.93 -5.05 20.97
N ASP A 286 -20.68 -6.29 20.56
CA ASP A 286 -19.68 -7.11 21.22
C ASP A 286 -18.24 -6.61 20.93
N ALA A 287 -17.28 -7.04 21.74
CA ALA A 287 -15.89 -6.63 21.60
C ALA A 287 -15.32 -6.90 20.20
N LYS A 288 -15.71 -8.02 19.57
CA LYS A 288 -15.29 -8.36 18.20
C LYS A 288 -15.81 -7.36 17.17
N THR A 289 -17.06 -6.93 17.31
CA THR A 289 -17.69 -5.92 16.45
C THR A 289 -17.04 -4.56 16.62
N VAL A 290 -16.75 -4.15 17.87
CA VAL A 290 -16.03 -2.91 18.16
C VAL A 290 -14.65 -2.92 17.50
N VAL A 291 -13.86 -3.99 17.70
CA VAL A 291 -12.54 -4.13 17.06
C VAL A 291 -12.67 -4.07 15.54
N ARG A 292 -13.65 -4.76 14.94
CA ARG A 292 -13.86 -4.75 13.49
C ARG A 292 -14.16 -3.35 12.94
N LYS A 293 -15.03 -2.58 13.62
CA LYS A 293 -15.35 -1.19 13.24
C LYS A 293 -14.11 -0.29 13.33
N ILE A 294 -13.31 -0.43 14.38
CA ILE A 294 -12.04 0.30 14.54
C ILE A 294 -11.07 -0.08 13.41
N SER A 295 -10.87 -1.37 13.21
CA SER A 295 -9.98 -1.94 12.20
C SER A 295 -10.32 -1.49 10.78
N ALA A 296 -11.61 -1.44 10.42
CA ALA A 296 -12.07 -0.99 9.11
C ALA A 296 -11.74 0.48 8.83
N ARG A 297 -11.55 1.29 9.88
CA ARG A 297 -11.31 2.73 9.79
C ARG A 297 -9.88 3.14 10.14
N ASP A 298 -9.03 2.18 10.52
CA ASP A 298 -7.60 2.39 10.75
C ASP A 298 -6.83 2.53 9.42
N SER A 299 -6.02 3.57 9.20
CA SER A 299 -5.71 4.68 10.09
C SER A 299 -6.55 5.93 9.79
N ASN A 300 -7.27 5.91 8.68
CA ASN A 300 -8.08 7.02 8.20
C ASN A 300 -9.40 6.49 7.61
N PRO A 301 -10.53 7.13 7.93
CA PRO A 301 -10.67 8.39 8.69
C PRO A 301 -10.73 8.22 10.22
N GLY A 302 -10.52 7.02 10.74
CA GLY A 302 -10.78 6.70 12.14
C GLY A 302 -12.27 6.67 12.47
N LEU A 303 -12.56 6.34 13.72
CA LEU A 303 -13.89 6.52 14.33
C LEU A 303 -13.90 7.84 15.10
N ARG A 304 -15.07 8.47 15.16
CA ARG A 304 -15.34 9.67 15.94
C ARG A 304 -16.37 9.36 17.00
#